data_AF-A0A956CV63-F1
#
_entry.id   AF-A0A956CV63-F1
#
_cell.length_a   1.000
_cell.length_b   1.000
_cell.length_c   1.000
_cell.angle_alpha   90.00
_cell.angle_beta   90.00
_cell.angle_gamma   90.00
#
_symmetry.space_group_name_H-M   'P 1'
#
loop_
_entity.id
_entity.type
_entity.pdbx_description
1 polymer ?
#
loop_
_entity_poly.entity_id
_entity_poly.type
_entity_poly.pdbx_seq_one_letter_code
_entity_poly.pdbx_strand_id
1 'polypeptide(L)'
;MSRIALLAALLLGSCGGESEGATPSEPATSTASTEEPAPTAPAVDAPPPAHGGTVVAVGPHFLEVVAQGDGVVVAWVHERSAPLPAGSRVTVRVTADDGGQHPVLLVWDPAASSYRGRLYRVGAIPGPIRVTLATGDTTLVGEASTVVVTSPPEEVARPATPRTGPTESGAGETEPVATATPEPEEPETPAPSTDPPPSTPDPEPVAPIVRPAVVATPRPVVGPSVVGPRPTGSAAAPVPRTPIVDRRGRATATPRQSRETTSEQATVRVRE
;
A
#
# COMPACT_ATOMS: atom_id res chain seq x y z
N MET A 1 -9.70 23.96 23.49
CA MET A 1 -11.08 24.17 23.01
C MET A 1 -11.01 24.84 21.65
N SER A 2 -11.22 24.14 20.53
CA SER A 2 -11.31 24.81 19.23
C SER A 2 -12.26 24.04 18.32
N ARG A 3 -13.30 24.75 17.89
CA ARG A 3 -14.44 24.27 17.09
C ARG A 3 -14.02 24.30 15.62
N ILE A 4 -13.98 23.14 14.95
CA ILE A 4 -13.86 23.10 13.49
C ILE A 4 -15.27 22.88 12.92
N ALA A 5 -15.71 23.91 12.22
CA ALA A 5 -17.00 24.04 11.58
C ALA A 5 -17.12 23.05 10.41
N LEU A 6 -18.23 22.32 10.44
CA LEU A 6 -18.78 21.50 9.38
C LEU A 6 -19.28 22.43 8.26
N LEU A 7 -18.76 22.30 7.04
CA LEU A 7 -19.34 22.95 5.86
C LEU A 7 -19.65 21.89 4.81
N ALA A 8 -20.90 21.47 4.83
CA ALA A 8 -21.52 20.59 3.84
C ALA A 8 -22.01 21.45 2.67
N ALA A 9 -21.48 21.20 1.47
CA ALA A 9 -22.03 21.72 0.23
C ALA A 9 -22.52 20.55 -0.63
N LEU A 10 -23.84 20.32 -0.57
CA LEU A 10 -24.60 19.52 -1.52
C LEU A 10 -24.63 20.25 -2.87
N LEU A 11 -24.06 19.65 -3.91
CA LEU A 11 -24.36 20.00 -5.29
C LEU A 11 -25.10 18.83 -5.94
N LEU A 12 -26.41 18.85 -5.74
CA LEU A 12 -27.39 18.19 -6.60
C LEU A 12 -27.48 19.01 -7.89
N GLY A 13 -27.12 18.43 -9.02
CA GLY A 13 -27.29 19.08 -10.32
C GLY A 13 -26.70 18.29 -11.47
N SER A 14 -27.46 17.33 -12.00
CA SER A 14 -27.59 17.15 -13.46
C SER A 14 -28.72 16.17 -13.80
N CYS A 15 -29.95 16.71 -13.87
CA CYS A 15 -30.95 16.27 -14.84
C CYS A 15 -30.36 16.53 -16.24
N GLY A 16 -30.44 15.60 -17.18
CA GLY A 16 -31.65 15.41 -17.97
C GLY A 16 -31.42 16.04 -19.35
N GLY A 17 -31.10 15.19 -20.33
CA GLY A 17 -30.88 15.61 -21.71
C GLY A 17 -31.22 14.45 -22.63
N GLU A 18 -32.46 14.47 -23.11
CA GLU A 18 -32.98 13.61 -24.16
C GLU A 18 -32.10 13.72 -25.41
N SER A 19 -31.74 12.61 -26.03
CA SER A 19 -31.14 12.60 -27.36
C SER A 19 -31.71 11.42 -28.14
N GLU A 20 -32.94 11.66 -28.59
CA GLU A 20 -33.56 10.95 -29.69
C GLU A 20 -32.92 11.47 -30.97
N GLY A 21 -32.06 10.66 -31.57
CA GLY A 21 -31.26 11.03 -32.73
C GLY A 21 -30.56 9.79 -33.26
N ALA A 22 -31.34 8.89 -33.87
CA ALA A 22 -30.84 7.74 -34.60
C ALA A 22 -30.00 8.21 -35.80
N THR A 23 -28.69 8.28 -35.64
CA THR A 23 -27.75 8.37 -36.75
C THR A 23 -27.55 6.98 -37.37
N PRO A 24 -27.52 6.87 -38.71
CA PRO A 24 -27.27 5.60 -39.39
C PRO A 24 -25.89 5.06 -38.99
N SER A 25 -25.86 3.80 -38.56
CA SER A 25 -24.63 3.06 -38.30
C SER A 25 -23.83 2.93 -39.58
N GLU A 26 -22.80 3.76 -39.75
CA GLU A 26 -21.69 3.43 -40.64
C GLU A 26 -20.94 2.24 -40.06
N PRO A 27 -20.62 1.21 -40.87
CA PRO A 27 -19.81 0.09 -40.41
C PRO A 27 -18.43 0.61 -40.07
N ALA A 28 -18.11 0.66 -38.77
CA ALA A 28 -16.75 0.92 -38.30
C ALA A 28 -15.88 -0.25 -38.78
N THR A 29 -15.18 -0.03 -39.90
CA THR A 29 -14.08 -0.88 -40.35
C THR A 29 -13.04 -0.84 -39.25
N SER A 30 -13.08 -1.86 -38.39
CA SER A 30 -12.09 -2.08 -37.34
C SER A 30 -10.76 -2.38 -38.02
N THR A 31 -10.01 -1.33 -38.32
CA THR A 31 -8.59 -1.42 -38.65
C THR A 31 -7.91 -2.01 -37.41
N ALA A 32 -7.76 -3.33 -37.42
CA ALA A 32 -6.90 -4.04 -36.50
C ALA A 32 -5.50 -3.43 -36.67
N SER A 33 -5.12 -2.56 -35.74
CA SER A 33 -3.74 -2.14 -35.60
C SER A 33 -2.94 -3.41 -35.33
N THR A 34 -2.29 -3.90 -36.37
CA THR A 34 -1.14 -4.80 -36.26
C THR A 34 -0.07 -4.02 -35.52
N GLU A 35 -0.15 -4.05 -34.18
CA GLU A 35 0.86 -3.48 -33.31
C GLU A 35 2.12 -4.31 -33.54
N GLU A 36 3.07 -3.74 -34.29
CA GLU A 36 4.40 -4.31 -34.47
C GLU A 36 4.97 -4.57 -33.07
N PRO A 37 5.33 -5.82 -32.74
CA PRO A 37 5.70 -6.20 -31.39
C PRO A 37 6.86 -5.29 -30.95
N ALA A 38 6.60 -4.45 -29.95
CA ALA A 38 7.58 -3.52 -29.43
C ALA A 38 8.88 -4.28 -29.12
N PRO A 39 10.05 -3.73 -29.46
CA PRO A 39 11.32 -4.39 -29.25
C PRO A 39 11.40 -4.86 -27.80
N THR A 40 11.55 -6.17 -27.63
CA THR A 40 11.67 -6.79 -26.30
C THR A 40 12.90 -6.20 -25.62
N ALA A 41 12.67 -5.36 -24.61
CA ALA A 41 13.75 -4.81 -23.82
C ALA A 41 14.59 -5.96 -23.24
N PRO A 42 15.93 -5.81 -23.17
CA PRO A 42 16.78 -6.86 -22.61
C PRO A 42 16.29 -7.22 -21.21
N ALA A 43 16.14 -8.52 -20.94
CA ALA A 43 15.77 -9.01 -19.63
C ALA A 43 16.87 -8.60 -18.64
N VAL A 44 16.55 -7.66 -17.74
CA VAL A 44 17.48 -7.25 -16.69
C VAL A 44 17.42 -8.30 -15.60
N ASP A 45 18.58 -8.90 -15.29
CA ASP A 45 18.68 -9.92 -14.24
C ASP A 45 18.38 -9.28 -12.88
N ALA A 46 17.28 -9.71 -12.25
CA ALA A 46 16.87 -9.19 -10.97
C ALA A 46 17.81 -9.72 -9.88
N PRO A 47 18.28 -8.86 -8.95
CA PRO A 47 19.13 -9.34 -7.86
C PRO A 47 18.35 -10.30 -6.95
N PRO A 48 19.06 -11.19 -6.23
CA PRO A 48 18.40 -12.07 -5.27
C PRO A 48 17.78 -11.27 -4.12
N PRO A 49 16.66 -11.76 -3.53
CA PRO A 49 16.03 -11.15 -2.36
C PRO A 49 16.95 -11.24 -1.13
N ALA A 50 17.08 -10.14 -0.38
CA ALA A 50 17.90 -10.06 0.83
C ALA A 50 17.08 -10.24 2.13
N HIS A 51 15.77 -10.00 2.07
CA HIS A 51 14.83 -10.01 3.19
C HIS A 51 13.78 -11.14 3.06
N GLY A 52 13.98 -12.07 2.12
CA GLY A 52 13.07 -13.17 1.86
C GLY A 52 11.78 -12.77 1.15
N GLY A 53 11.77 -11.59 0.51
CA GLY A 53 10.64 -11.08 -0.25
C GLY A 53 10.69 -11.42 -1.73
N THR A 54 9.90 -10.67 -2.50
CA THR A 54 9.87 -10.73 -3.96
C THR A 54 10.47 -9.46 -4.53
N VAL A 55 11.50 -9.61 -5.37
CA VAL A 55 12.13 -8.48 -6.06
C VAL A 55 11.33 -8.12 -7.31
N VAL A 56 10.90 -6.86 -7.39
CA VAL A 56 10.14 -6.30 -8.51
C VAL A 56 10.97 -5.22 -9.20
N ALA A 57 11.15 -5.34 -10.52
CA ALA A 57 11.78 -4.32 -11.34
C ALA A 57 10.75 -3.21 -11.67
N VAL A 58 11.07 -1.97 -11.34
CA VAL A 58 10.24 -0.78 -11.55
C VAL A 58 11.09 0.28 -12.28
N GLY A 59 11.12 0.20 -13.60
CA GLY A 59 12.08 0.96 -14.41
C GLY A 59 13.53 0.59 -14.06
N PRO A 60 14.40 1.55 -13.70
CA PRO A 60 15.79 1.27 -13.31
C PRO A 60 15.96 0.86 -11.83
N HIS A 61 14.86 0.70 -11.08
CA HIS A 61 14.90 0.38 -9.65
C HIS A 61 14.44 -1.05 -9.39
N PHE A 62 15.06 -1.70 -8.42
CA PHE A 62 14.65 -2.99 -7.89
C PHE A 62 14.13 -2.81 -6.47
N LEU A 63 12.87 -3.16 -6.25
CA LEU A 63 12.24 -3.11 -4.94
C LEU A 63 11.98 -4.53 -4.45
N GLU A 64 12.54 -4.90 -3.32
CA GLU A 64 12.19 -6.14 -2.63
C GLU A 64 10.97 -5.91 -1.75
N VAL A 65 9.85 -6.55 -2.08
CA VAL A 65 8.58 -6.43 -1.38
C VAL A 65 8.34 -7.66 -0.50
N VAL A 66 8.10 -7.44 0.78
CA VAL A 66 7.67 -8.47 1.75
C VAL A 66 6.28 -8.12 2.24
N ALA A 67 5.31 -8.97 1.96
CA ALA A 67 3.98 -8.90 2.54
C ALA A 67 3.89 -9.87 3.72
N GLN A 68 3.27 -9.44 4.81
CA GLN A 68 3.06 -10.26 6.01
C GLN A 68 1.60 -10.67 6.14
N GLY A 69 1.35 -11.85 6.74
CA GLY A 69 0.00 -12.37 6.91
C GLY A 69 -0.92 -11.46 7.76
N ASP A 70 -0.36 -10.59 8.60
CA ASP A 70 -1.10 -9.61 9.42
C ASP A 70 -1.47 -8.33 8.66
N GLY A 71 -1.14 -8.26 7.37
CA GLY A 71 -1.42 -7.14 6.47
C GLY A 71 -0.32 -6.09 6.39
N VAL A 72 0.81 -6.23 7.11
CA VAL A 72 1.96 -5.32 6.95
C VAL A 72 2.63 -5.57 5.60
N VAL A 73 2.99 -4.50 4.90
CA VAL A 73 3.76 -4.54 3.66
C VAL A 73 5.00 -3.68 3.82
N VAL A 74 6.16 -4.27 3.57
CA VAL A 74 7.46 -3.59 3.62
C VAL A 74 8.13 -3.70 2.26
N ALA A 75 8.77 -2.63 1.81
CA ALA A 75 9.58 -2.63 0.59
C ALA A 75 10.95 -2.00 0.82
N TRP A 76 12.00 -2.67 0.39
CA TRP A 76 13.38 -2.17 0.41
C TRP A 76 13.84 -1.86 -1.01
N VAL A 77 14.59 -0.77 -1.16
CA VAL A 77 15.29 -0.47 -2.40
C VAL A 77 16.59 -1.26 -2.42
N HIS A 78 16.82 -2.06 -3.45
CA HIS A 78 18.05 -2.86 -3.56
C HIS A 78 19.27 -1.96 -3.77
N GLU A 79 20.41 -2.30 -3.18
CA GLU A 79 21.65 -1.49 -3.22
C GLU A 79 22.19 -1.25 -4.64
N ARG A 80 21.90 -2.18 -5.57
CA ARG A 80 22.26 -2.03 -6.99
C ARG A 80 21.39 -1.01 -7.73
N SER A 81 20.30 -0.55 -7.12
CA SER A 81 19.42 0.44 -7.72
C SER A 81 19.97 1.85 -7.52
N ALA A 82 19.69 2.74 -8.47
CA ALA A 82 19.87 4.16 -8.22
C ALA A 82 19.01 4.59 -7.00
N PRO A 83 19.51 5.48 -6.13
CA PRO A 83 18.74 6.04 -5.03
C PRO A 83 17.42 6.63 -5.52
N LEU A 84 16.34 6.42 -4.78
CA LEU A 84 15.06 7.02 -5.11
C LEU A 84 15.12 8.54 -4.86
N PRO A 85 14.60 9.38 -5.78
CA PRO A 85 14.57 10.81 -5.56
C PRO A 85 13.70 11.18 -4.35
N ALA A 86 14.02 12.31 -3.71
CA ALA A 86 13.25 12.81 -2.57
C ALA A 86 11.76 13.02 -2.96
N GLY A 87 10.85 12.65 -2.05
CA GLY A 87 9.41 12.77 -2.30
C GLY A 87 8.79 11.65 -3.16
N SER A 88 9.57 10.62 -3.52
CA SER A 88 9.04 9.43 -4.20
C SER A 88 7.92 8.77 -3.40
N ARG A 89 6.85 8.35 -4.08
CA ARG A 89 5.71 7.63 -3.50
C ARG A 89 5.68 6.20 -4.03
N VAL A 90 5.61 5.23 -3.14
CA VAL A 90 5.51 3.81 -3.49
C VAL A 90 4.12 3.31 -3.14
N THR A 91 3.41 2.75 -4.11
CA THR A 91 2.13 2.06 -3.91
C THR A 91 2.27 0.62 -4.35
N VAL A 92 1.85 -0.33 -3.51
CA VAL A 92 1.87 -1.75 -3.83
C VAL A 92 0.45 -2.28 -3.85
N ARG A 93 0.03 -2.94 -4.92
CA ARG A 93 -1.20 -3.74 -4.94
C ARG A 93 -0.87 -5.17 -4.53
N VAL A 94 -1.54 -5.64 -3.49
CA VAL A 94 -1.33 -6.97 -2.89
C VAL A 94 -2.63 -7.75 -2.91
N THR A 95 -2.55 -9.08 -3.11
CA THR A 95 -3.70 -9.97 -2.97
C THR A 95 -4.02 -10.15 -1.49
N ALA A 96 -5.26 -9.88 -1.08
CA ALA A 96 -5.70 -10.07 0.30
C ALA A 96 -6.54 -11.35 0.48
N ASP A 97 -6.85 -11.70 1.72
CA ASP A 97 -7.65 -12.89 2.11
C ASP A 97 -9.07 -12.93 1.51
N ASP A 98 -9.62 -11.78 1.12
CA ASP A 98 -10.87 -11.65 0.38
C ASP A 98 -10.74 -12.00 -1.13
N GLY A 99 -9.53 -12.32 -1.58
CA GLY A 99 -9.17 -12.62 -2.97
C GLY A 99 -9.02 -11.36 -3.85
N GLY A 100 -9.25 -10.18 -3.30
CA GLY A 100 -9.14 -8.89 -3.98
C GLY A 100 -7.70 -8.35 -4.02
N GLN A 101 -7.46 -7.44 -4.96
CA GLN A 101 -6.21 -6.68 -5.07
C GLN A 101 -6.36 -5.32 -4.40
N HIS A 102 -5.64 -5.12 -3.29
CA HIS A 102 -5.75 -3.91 -2.46
C HIS A 102 -4.52 -3.03 -2.60
N PRO A 103 -4.67 -1.72 -2.89
CA PRO A 103 -3.57 -0.80 -2.93
C PRO A 103 -3.12 -0.41 -1.51
N VAL A 104 -1.82 -0.50 -1.26
CA VAL A 104 -1.16 -0.09 -0.02
C VAL A 104 -0.18 1.03 -0.36
N LEU A 105 -0.46 2.24 0.14
CA LEU A 105 0.49 3.33 0.09
C LEU A 105 1.58 3.07 1.13
N LEU A 106 2.84 3.04 0.70
CA LEU A 106 3.97 2.87 1.60
C LEU A 106 4.60 4.23 1.92
N VAL A 107 4.97 4.40 3.18
CA VAL A 107 5.64 5.58 3.71
C VAL A 107 7.09 5.22 4.04
N TRP A 108 8.02 6.10 3.70
CA TRP A 108 9.43 5.91 4.04
C TRP A 108 9.64 5.96 5.56
N ASP A 109 10.27 4.92 6.11
CA ASP A 109 10.73 4.83 7.49
C ASP A 109 12.27 4.94 7.50
N PRO A 110 12.83 6.10 7.93
CA PRO A 110 14.28 6.31 7.92
C PRO A 110 15.01 5.46 8.96
N ALA A 111 14.35 5.00 10.03
CA ALA A 111 14.99 4.17 11.05
C ALA A 111 15.21 2.75 10.54
N ALA A 112 14.29 2.26 9.70
CA ALA A 112 14.37 0.93 9.09
C ALA A 112 14.95 0.95 7.65
N SER A 113 15.27 2.13 7.10
CA SER A 113 15.66 2.33 5.70
C SER A 113 14.75 1.57 4.71
N SER A 114 13.43 1.63 4.94
CA SER A 114 12.44 0.88 4.16
C SER A 114 11.13 1.64 4.01
N TYR A 115 10.35 1.29 2.99
CA TYR A 115 8.99 1.76 2.81
C TYR A 115 8.02 0.83 3.53
N ARG A 116 7.11 1.37 4.34
CA ARG A 116 6.16 0.59 5.15
C ARG A 116 4.72 1.04 4.97
N GLY A 117 3.81 0.08 4.91
CA GLY A 117 2.37 0.32 4.86
C GLY A 117 1.61 -0.87 5.44
N ARG A 118 0.28 -0.76 5.49
CA ARG A 118 -0.59 -1.79 6.05
C ARG A 118 -1.90 -1.88 5.28
N LEU A 119 -2.34 -3.12 5.03
CA LEU A 119 -3.68 -3.43 4.54
C LEU A 119 -4.72 -3.16 5.63
N TYR A 120 -5.89 -2.63 5.24
CA TYR A 120 -6.93 -2.29 6.18
C TYR A 120 -7.89 -3.47 6.39
N ARG A 121 -7.91 -4.04 7.60
CA ARG A 121 -8.82 -5.12 8.06
C ARG A 121 -8.69 -6.48 7.37
N VAL A 122 -7.70 -6.66 6.50
CA VAL A 122 -7.48 -7.91 5.74
C VAL A 122 -6.02 -8.33 5.84
N GLY A 123 -5.77 -9.63 5.82
CA GLY A 123 -4.42 -10.20 5.72
C GLY A 123 -3.94 -10.29 4.27
N ALA A 124 -2.62 -10.29 4.05
CA ALA A 124 -2.06 -10.59 2.73
C ALA A 124 -2.02 -12.11 2.49
N ILE A 125 -2.28 -12.54 1.26
CA ILE A 125 -2.10 -13.94 0.82
C ILE A 125 -1.17 -13.99 -0.40
N PRO A 126 -0.51 -15.13 -0.68
CA PRO A 126 0.29 -15.27 -1.88
C PRO A 126 -0.52 -15.00 -3.15
N GLY A 127 0.02 -14.18 -4.05
CA GLY A 127 -0.64 -13.81 -5.30
C GLY A 127 0.15 -12.75 -6.07
N PRO A 128 -0.36 -12.32 -7.24
CA PRO A 128 0.33 -11.32 -8.05
C PRO A 128 0.45 -10.00 -7.30
N ILE A 129 1.53 -9.27 -7.56
CA ILE A 129 1.75 -7.92 -7.04
C ILE A 129 2.08 -6.95 -8.14
N ARG A 130 1.66 -5.71 -7.95
CA ARG A 130 1.98 -4.57 -8.81
C ARG A 130 2.53 -3.44 -7.97
N VAL A 131 3.71 -2.98 -8.31
CA VAL A 131 4.38 -1.85 -7.66
C VAL A 131 4.29 -0.64 -8.58
N THR A 132 3.89 0.49 -8.02
CA THR A 132 3.87 1.79 -8.69
C THR A 132 4.78 2.73 -7.92
N LEU A 133 5.79 3.26 -8.60
CA LEU A 133 6.72 4.26 -8.10
C LEU A 133 6.43 5.57 -8.80
N ALA A 134 5.94 6.56 -8.06
CA ALA A 134 5.71 7.90 -8.56
C ALA A 134 6.79 8.86 -8.05
N THR A 135 7.45 9.55 -8.98
CA THR A 135 8.58 10.45 -8.72
C THR A 135 8.38 11.74 -9.51
N GLY A 136 7.94 12.80 -8.85
CA GLY A 136 7.50 14.02 -9.52
C GLY A 136 6.35 13.73 -10.48
N ASP A 137 6.54 14.03 -11.77
CA ASP A 137 5.57 13.78 -12.84
C ASP A 137 5.75 12.41 -13.53
N THR A 138 6.76 11.64 -13.12
CA THR A 138 7.04 10.32 -13.71
C THR A 138 6.40 9.22 -12.87
N THR A 139 5.71 8.29 -13.53
CA THR A 139 5.18 7.07 -12.89
C THR A 139 5.78 5.85 -13.56
N LEU A 140 6.43 5.01 -12.76
CA LEU A 140 7.01 3.74 -13.16
C LEU A 140 6.19 2.61 -12.55
N VAL A 141 6.04 1.51 -13.30
CA VAL A 141 5.26 0.34 -12.88
C VAL A 141 6.09 -0.91 -13.05
N GLY A 142 6.04 -1.77 -12.05
CA GLY A 142 6.60 -3.12 -12.10
C GLY A 142 5.58 -4.14 -11.61
N GLU A 143 5.68 -5.37 -12.09
CA GLU A 143 4.77 -6.46 -11.76
C GLU A 143 5.55 -7.74 -11.49
N ALA A 144 5.04 -8.57 -10.57
CA ALA A 144 5.54 -9.91 -10.33
C ALA A 144 4.35 -10.87 -10.13
N SER A 145 4.47 -12.08 -10.67
CA SER A 145 3.38 -13.06 -10.68
C SER A 145 3.02 -13.61 -9.31
N THR A 146 3.94 -13.56 -8.34
CA THR A 146 3.70 -14.06 -6.99
C THR A 146 4.54 -13.31 -5.97
N VAL A 147 3.92 -12.84 -4.89
CA VAL A 147 4.61 -12.38 -3.68
C VAL A 147 4.71 -13.49 -2.65
N VAL A 148 5.86 -13.59 -2.00
CA VAL A 148 6.03 -14.43 -0.81
C VAL A 148 5.39 -13.72 0.36
N VAL A 149 4.43 -14.38 1.02
CA VAL A 149 3.87 -13.91 2.29
C VAL A 149 4.63 -14.54 3.44
N THR A 150 5.26 -13.71 4.26
CA THR A 150 6.00 -14.17 5.44
C THR A 150 5.11 -14.07 6.68
N SER A 151 5.38 -14.93 7.66
CA SER A 151 4.86 -14.69 9.00
C SER A 151 5.56 -13.45 9.56
N PRO A 152 4.86 -12.59 10.33
CA PRO A 152 5.55 -11.52 11.04
C PRO A 152 6.71 -12.15 11.82
N PRO A 153 7.89 -11.49 11.88
CA PRO A 153 8.94 -11.96 12.74
C PRO A 153 8.31 -12.10 14.12
N GLU A 154 8.31 -13.32 14.65
CA GLU A 154 7.80 -13.57 15.99
C GLU A 154 8.54 -12.56 16.86
N GLU A 155 7.81 -11.54 17.36
CA GLU A 155 8.42 -10.48 18.14
C GLU A 155 8.99 -11.22 19.33
N VAL A 156 10.30 -11.48 19.29
CA VAL A 156 11.03 -12.29 20.27
C VAL A 156 10.61 -11.70 21.59
N ALA A 157 9.74 -12.44 22.30
CA ALA A 157 8.95 -11.88 23.38
C ALA A 157 9.94 -11.16 24.28
N ARG A 158 9.91 -9.81 24.23
CA ARG A 158 10.90 -9.04 24.98
C ARG A 158 10.77 -9.57 26.39
N PRO A 159 11.85 -10.12 26.98
CA PRO A 159 11.76 -10.78 28.28
C PRO A 159 11.05 -9.78 29.16
N ALA A 160 9.84 -10.13 29.62
CA ALA A 160 8.98 -9.22 30.34
C ALA A 160 9.86 -8.66 31.45
N THR A 161 10.23 -7.37 31.35
CA THR A 161 11.06 -6.76 32.37
C THR A 161 10.30 -7.03 33.66
N PRO A 162 10.89 -7.77 34.61
CA PRO A 162 10.18 -8.16 35.81
C PRO A 162 9.65 -6.87 36.40
N ARG A 163 8.32 -6.76 36.42
CA ARG A 163 7.62 -5.59 36.91
C ARG A 163 8.01 -5.50 38.37
N THR A 164 9.02 -4.72 38.69
CA THR A 164 9.36 -4.38 40.05
C THR A 164 8.12 -3.68 40.57
N GLY A 165 7.30 -4.43 41.32
CA GLY A 165 6.14 -3.85 41.98
C GLY A 165 6.60 -2.67 42.83
N PRO A 166 5.73 -1.66 43.03
CA PRO A 166 6.00 -0.65 44.03
C PRO A 166 6.11 -1.36 45.38
N THR A 167 7.34 -1.55 45.86
CA THR A 167 7.56 -1.85 47.27
C THR A 167 7.11 -0.60 48.02
N GLU A 168 5.88 -0.66 48.50
CA GLU A 168 5.36 0.19 49.56
C GLU A 168 6.18 -0.14 50.83
N SER A 169 7.38 0.44 50.94
CA SER A 169 8.15 0.43 52.19
C SER A 169 8.06 1.82 52.78
N GLY A 170 7.33 1.89 53.88
CA GLY A 170 7.05 3.13 54.60
C GLY A 170 8.28 3.83 55.16
N ALA A 171 8.02 5.08 55.53
CA ALA A 171 8.58 5.80 56.66
C ALA A 171 10.10 5.67 56.87
N GLY A 172 10.82 6.56 56.19
CA GLY A 172 12.22 6.83 56.44
C GLY A 172 12.57 8.22 55.95
N GLU A 173 12.02 9.22 56.64
CA GLU A 173 12.43 10.61 56.56
C GLU A 173 13.95 10.69 56.73
N THR A 174 14.67 10.86 55.64
CA THR A 174 16.05 11.32 55.63
C THR A 174 16.13 12.36 54.55
N GLU A 175 16.24 13.63 54.96
CA GLU A 175 16.48 14.76 54.08
C GLU A 175 17.72 14.48 53.21
N PRO A 176 17.59 14.39 51.88
CA PRO A 176 18.75 14.40 51.02
C PRO A 176 19.29 15.83 50.97
N VAL A 177 20.50 15.97 51.51
CA VAL A 177 21.40 17.10 51.30
C VAL A 177 21.34 17.54 49.84
N ALA A 178 20.99 18.80 49.64
CA ALA A 178 20.96 19.49 48.35
C ALA A 178 22.33 19.37 47.67
N THR A 179 22.45 18.42 46.74
CA THR A 179 23.54 18.42 45.77
C THR A 179 23.13 19.39 44.69
N ALA A 180 23.79 20.55 44.69
CA ALA A 180 23.62 21.61 43.71
C ALA A 180 23.56 21.02 42.30
N THR A 181 22.40 21.14 41.67
CA THR A 181 22.28 21.03 40.22
C THR A 181 23.15 22.13 39.63
N PRO A 182 24.18 21.83 38.84
CA PRO A 182 24.88 22.87 38.11
C PRO A 182 23.84 23.57 37.23
N GLU A 183 23.66 24.86 37.50
CA GLU A 183 22.89 25.77 36.67
C GLU A 183 23.35 25.56 35.22
N PRO A 184 22.45 25.23 34.28
CA PRO A 184 22.83 25.13 32.89
C PRO A 184 23.33 26.50 32.45
N GLU A 185 24.64 26.59 32.18
CA GLU A 185 25.23 27.76 31.53
C GLU A 185 24.37 28.08 30.31
N GLU A 186 23.71 29.25 30.34
CA GLU A 186 22.98 29.77 29.21
C GLU A 186 23.92 29.73 28.00
N PRO A 187 23.54 29.08 26.89
CA PRO A 187 24.35 29.13 25.69
C PRO A 187 24.46 30.61 25.30
N GLU A 188 25.66 31.17 25.41
CA GLU A 188 25.96 32.52 24.97
C GLU A 188 25.41 32.66 23.55
N THR A 189 24.38 33.47 23.40
CA THR A 189 23.79 33.76 22.11
C THR A 189 24.90 34.44 21.31
N PRO A 190 25.42 33.84 20.22
CA PRO A 190 26.44 34.49 19.43
C PRO A 190 25.86 35.81 18.96
N ALA A 191 26.58 36.90 19.26
CA ALA A 191 26.20 38.23 18.83
C ALA A 191 25.89 38.19 17.33
N PRO A 192 24.81 38.84 16.86
CA PRO A 192 24.48 38.87 15.45
C PRO A 192 25.69 39.43 14.69
N SER A 193 26.31 38.60 13.85
CA SER A 193 27.33 39.05 12.92
C SER A 193 26.72 40.16 12.07
N THR A 194 27.21 41.38 12.26
CA THR A 194 26.88 42.56 11.45
C THR A 194 27.57 42.51 10.08
N ASP A 195 27.77 41.32 9.52
CA ASP A 195 28.26 41.20 8.16
C ASP A 195 27.08 41.54 7.24
N PRO A 196 27.17 42.60 6.43
CA PRO A 196 26.13 42.91 5.47
C PRO A 196 25.98 41.72 4.52
N PRO A 197 24.74 41.30 4.19
CA PRO A 197 24.54 40.23 3.24
C PRO A 197 25.27 40.56 1.94
N PRO A 198 25.97 39.60 1.31
CA PRO A 198 26.58 39.84 0.02
C PRO A 198 25.51 40.34 -0.93
N SER A 199 25.77 41.49 -1.58
CA SER A 199 24.87 42.09 -2.54
C SER A 199 24.41 41.03 -3.54
N THR A 200 23.13 40.71 -3.52
CA THR A 200 22.51 39.81 -4.49
C THR A 200 22.81 40.36 -5.88
N PRO A 201 23.46 39.60 -6.78
CA PRO A 201 23.67 40.04 -8.14
C PRO A 201 22.31 40.32 -8.79
N ASP A 202 22.22 41.45 -9.47
CA ASP A 202 21.06 41.89 -10.23
C ASP A 202 20.61 40.74 -11.16
N PRO A 203 19.36 40.26 -11.10
CA PRO A 203 18.94 39.14 -11.92
C PRO A 203 19.06 39.51 -13.40
N GLU A 204 19.92 38.78 -14.13
CA GLU A 204 20.01 38.90 -15.58
C GLU A 204 18.62 38.68 -16.20
N PRO A 205 18.25 39.46 -17.24
CA PRO A 205 16.96 39.32 -17.90
C PRO A 205 16.84 37.93 -18.52
N VAL A 206 16.01 37.08 -17.90
CA VAL A 206 15.67 35.75 -18.42
C VAL A 206 14.92 35.91 -19.73
N ALA A 207 15.49 35.42 -20.82
CA ALA A 207 14.85 35.38 -22.13
C ALA A 207 13.51 34.62 -22.05
N PRO A 208 12.46 35.06 -22.75
CA PRO A 208 11.15 34.43 -22.70
C PRO A 208 11.24 32.96 -23.16
N ILE A 209 10.86 32.04 -22.28
CA ILE A 209 10.72 30.61 -22.60
C ILE A 209 9.58 30.47 -23.61
N VAL A 210 9.92 30.21 -24.86
CA VAL A 210 8.97 29.84 -25.91
C VAL A 210 8.38 28.48 -25.55
N ARG A 211 7.14 28.47 -25.07
CA ARG A 211 6.43 27.22 -24.76
C ARG A 211 6.10 26.50 -26.07
N PRO A 212 6.51 25.23 -26.26
CA PRO A 212 6.06 24.43 -27.40
C PRO A 212 4.55 24.25 -27.33
N ALA A 213 3.89 24.39 -28.48
CA ALA A 213 2.45 24.19 -28.60
C ALA A 213 2.08 22.76 -28.18
N VAL A 214 1.28 22.65 -27.12
CA VAL A 214 0.73 21.36 -26.66
C VAL A 214 -0.32 20.93 -27.67
N VAL A 215 0.04 19.95 -28.52
CA VAL A 215 -0.92 19.26 -29.38
C VAL A 215 -1.77 18.36 -28.48
N ALA A 216 -3.02 18.76 -28.25
CA ALA A 216 -4.00 17.96 -27.52
C ALA A 216 -4.28 16.68 -28.33
N THR A 217 -3.78 15.54 -27.85
CA THR A 217 -4.21 14.25 -28.36
C THR A 217 -5.65 13.99 -27.88
N PRO A 218 -6.58 13.62 -28.78
CA PRO A 218 -7.95 13.33 -28.39
C PRO A 218 -7.98 12.14 -27.43
N ARG A 219 -8.69 12.30 -26.31
CA ARG A 219 -8.92 11.22 -25.36
C ARG A 219 -9.66 10.07 -26.06
N PRO A 220 -9.25 8.80 -25.88
CA PRO A 220 -10.02 7.68 -26.36
C PRO A 220 -11.37 7.65 -25.64
N VAL A 221 -12.46 7.74 -26.41
CA VAL A 221 -13.82 7.56 -25.90
C VAL A 221 -13.98 6.07 -25.63
N VAL A 222 -14.02 5.69 -24.35
CA VAL A 222 -14.36 4.34 -23.93
C VAL A 222 -15.82 4.12 -24.25
N GLY A 223 -16.09 3.37 -25.33
CA GLY A 223 -17.44 3.01 -25.74
C GLY A 223 -18.17 2.17 -24.67
N PRO A 224 -19.51 2.14 -24.71
CA PRO A 224 -20.30 1.34 -23.78
C PRO A 224 -19.93 -0.14 -23.92
N SER A 225 -19.63 -0.78 -22.79
CA SER A 225 -19.39 -2.22 -22.73
C SER A 225 -20.62 -2.97 -23.23
N VAL A 226 -20.50 -3.63 -24.39
CA VAL A 226 -21.51 -4.55 -24.89
C VAL A 226 -21.52 -5.75 -23.96
N VAL A 227 -22.54 -5.83 -23.12
CA VAL A 227 -22.85 -7.03 -22.32
C VAL A 227 -23.29 -8.12 -23.29
N GLY A 228 -22.37 -9.01 -23.64
CA GLY A 228 -22.68 -10.20 -24.42
C GLY A 228 -23.65 -11.13 -23.68
N PRO A 229 -24.49 -11.90 -24.40
CA PRO A 229 -25.41 -12.85 -23.80
C PRO A 229 -24.64 -13.89 -22.97
N ARG A 230 -25.05 -14.01 -21.70
CA ARG A 230 -24.51 -14.97 -20.74
C ARG A 230 -24.65 -16.39 -21.31
N PRO A 231 -23.56 -17.15 -21.50
CA PRO A 231 -23.69 -18.54 -21.93
C PRO A 231 -24.44 -19.31 -20.84
N THR A 232 -25.60 -19.85 -21.18
CA THR A 232 -26.31 -20.86 -20.39
C THR A 232 -25.50 -22.14 -20.44
N GLY A 233 -24.52 -22.24 -19.55
CA GLY A 233 -23.69 -23.42 -19.35
C GLY A 233 -24.55 -24.62 -18.99
N SER A 234 -24.58 -25.57 -19.91
CA SER A 234 -25.13 -26.92 -19.84
C SER A 234 -24.92 -27.58 -18.47
N ALA A 235 -25.99 -28.14 -17.91
CA ALA A 235 -25.97 -28.94 -16.70
C ALA A 235 -25.07 -30.17 -16.92
N ALA A 236 -23.89 -30.15 -16.30
CA ALA A 236 -23.02 -31.31 -16.24
C ALA A 236 -23.72 -32.43 -15.49
N ALA A 237 -23.84 -33.59 -16.14
CA ALA A 237 -24.37 -34.81 -15.55
C ALA A 237 -23.55 -35.22 -14.30
N PRO A 238 -24.20 -35.77 -13.26
CA PRO A 238 -23.51 -36.22 -12.05
C PRO A 238 -22.51 -37.33 -12.37
N VAL A 239 -21.25 -37.08 -12.05
CA VAL A 239 -20.17 -38.08 -12.15
C VAL A 239 -20.44 -39.21 -11.16
N PRO A 240 -20.44 -40.49 -11.57
CA PRO A 240 -20.59 -41.61 -10.66
C PRO A 240 -19.37 -41.68 -9.73
N ARG A 241 -19.60 -41.49 -8.42
CA ARG A 241 -18.57 -41.72 -7.39
C ARG A 241 -18.33 -43.21 -7.27
N THR A 242 -17.14 -43.67 -7.64
CA THR A 242 -16.67 -45.01 -7.29
C THR A 242 -16.33 -45.05 -5.79
N PRO A 243 -16.75 -46.09 -5.05
CA PRO A 243 -16.36 -46.26 -3.66
C PRO A 243 -14.87 -46.59 -3.57
N ILE A 244 -14.13 -45.78 -2.82
CA ILE A 244 -12.77 -46.08 -2.40
C ILE A 244 -12.85 -47.19 -1.35
N VAL A 245 -12.42 -48.39 -1.72
CA VAL A 245 -12.21 -49.50 -0.78
C VAL A 245 -10.90 -49.23 -0.05
N ASP A 246 -11.00 -48.70 1.16
CA ASP A 246 -9.85 -48.55 2.05
C ASP A 246 -9.46 -49.94 2.61
N ARG A 247 -8.38 -50.51 2.05
CA ARG A 247 -7.88 -51.85 2.39
C ARG A 247 -6.84 -51.81 3.51
N ARG A 248 -6.95 -50.88 4.45
CA ARG A 248 -6.08 -50.86 5.64
C ARG A 248 -6.92 -50.59 6.87
N GLY A 249 -7.19 -51.67 7.60
CA GLY A 249 -7.81 -51.60 8.92
C GLY A 249 -7.07 -50.60 9.81
N ARG A 250 -7.72 -49.48 10.10
CA ARG A 250 -7.37 -48.64 11.23
C ARG A 250 -8.63 -47.98 11.79
N ALA A 251 -8.73 -48.06 13.10
CA ALA A 251 -9.91 -47.73 13.88
C ALA A 251 -10.43 -46.32 13.59
N THR A 252 -11.74 -46.25 13.45
CA THR A 252 -12.59 -45.07 13.44
C THR A 252 -12.32 -44.19 14.67
N ALA A 253 -11.82 -42.98 14.45
CA ALA A 253 -11.90 -41.89 15.41
C ALA A 253 -13.18 -41.10 15.13
N THR A 254 -14.03 -41.01 16.15
CA THR A 254 -15.33 -40.32 16.17
C THR A 254 -15.20 -38.84 15.77
N PRO A 255 -16.12 -38.27 14.96
CA PRO A 255 -16.17 -36.84 14.73
C PRO A 255 -16.54 -36.11 16.02
N ARG A 256 -15.63 -35.25 16.50
CA ARG A 256 -15.85 -34.33 17.61
C ARG A 256 -16.87 -33.29 17.16
N GLN A 257 -18.07 -33.37 17.72
CA GLN A 257 -19.16 -32.44 17.46
C GLN A 257 -18.73 -30.99 17.73
N SER A 258 -19.02 -30.15 16.74
CA SER A 258 -18.94 -28.70 16.77
C SER A 258 -19.71 -28.16 17.97
N ARG A 259 -19.04 -27.35 18.81
CA ARG A 259 -19.74 -26.48 19.76
C ARG A 259 -20.23 -25.25 18.99
N GLU A 260 -21.54 -25.20 18.75
CA GLU A 260 -22.24 -23.94 18.49
C GLU A 260 -22.04 -23.03 19.71
N THR A 261 -21.29 -21.95 19.54
CA THR A 261 -21.34 -20.82 20.46
C THR A 261 -22.47 -19.91 20.03
N THR A 262 -23.60 -20.02 20.71
CA THR A 262 -24.70 -19.05 20.64
C THR A 262 -24.19 -17.67 21.08
N SER A 263 -24.13 -16.73 20.16
CA SER A 263 -23.91 -15.31 20.46
C SER A 263 -25.12 -14.74 21.19
N GLU A 264 -24.93 -14.45 22.47
CA GLU A 264 -25.85 -13.69 23.31
C GLU A 264 -25.83 -12.22 22.87
N GLN A 265 -26.93 -11.75 22.27
CA GLN A 265 -27.11 -10.33 21.93
C GLN A 265 -27.50 -9.56 23.20
N ALA A 266 -26.54 -8.83 23.77
CA ALA A 266 -26.81 -7.84 24.81
C ALA A 266 -27.43 -6.57 24.18
N THR A 267 -28.74 -6.40 24.38
CA THR A 267 -29.46 -5.15 24.07
C THR A 267 -29.18 -4.13 25.17
N VAL A 268 -28.37 -3.10 24.87
CA VAL A 268 -28.20 -1.92 25.73
C VAL A 268 -29.37 -0.97 25.48
N ARG A 269 -30.28 -0.84 26.44
CA ARG A 269 -31.29 0.23 26.45
C ARG A 269 -30.64 1.52 26.97
N VAL A 270 -30.60 2.54 26.12
CA VAL A 270 -30.33 3.93 26.50
C VAL A 270 -31.60 4.45 27.20
N ARG A 271 -31.45 4.99 28.41
CA ARG A 271 -32.48 5.81 29.05
C ARG A 271 -32.24 7.26 28.64
N GLU A 272 -33.30 7.89 28.16
CA GLU A 272 -33.45 9.35 28.04
C GLU A 272 -33.54 10.02 29.42
#